data_AF-A0A0P1A8Z0-F1
#
_entry.id   AF-A0A0P1A8Z0-F1
#
_cell.length_a   1.000
_cell.length_b   1.000
_cell.length_c   1.000
_cell.angle_alpha   90.00
_cell.angle_beta   90.00
_cell.angle_gamma   90.00
#
_symmetry.space_group_name_H-M   'P 1'
#
loop_
_entity.id
_entity.type
_entity.pdbx_description
1 polymer ?
#
loop_
_entity_poly.entity_id
_entity_poly.type
_entity_poly.pdbx_seq_one_letter_code
_entity_poly.pdbx_strand_id
1 'polypeptide(L)'
;MSTAFQSLKPLEERVLPAAVEENVVSSVRLASDVKALRIPKDFSLPSLKIPKPSDYLRLASDKETAALELFKDAKIADVKADLFNSPEIKWWSTNFEKAFDMNKLIDSIATTAVVDGNIACDDYFIDALIALLVTFKLDKRTQKFAKRLEESLLKFSAKFYAVNSLNAIGERLELKLVDVWLNSSSKRLAYPLLKSWYDSHPDVEKPTRDFILYSALKNQGLNDLGIGRMAIDELNDPSTKEIASNMIFMCLMSKLTTPVPHKTDLDMHSMAKNNVEGLLEYAETINLDIDVFVLPTLRRFLSDEDILSKCDSFSLMSLLIQQKLNAPLQ
;
A
#
# COMPACT_ATOMS: atom_id res chain seq x y z
N MET A 1 26.47 -5.17 -22.08
CA MET A 1 25.19 -5.88 -22.30
C MET A 1 24.08 -4.94 -21.86
N SER A 2 23.27 -4.49 -22.82
CA SER A 2 22.31 -3.39 -22.67
C SER A 2 20.90 -3.96 -22.86
N THR A 3 20.02 -3.72 -21.88
CA THR A 3 18.59 -4.03 -21.99
C THR A 3 17.76 -2.79 -21.62
N ALA A 4 17.15 -2.28 -22.67
CA ALA A 4 16.11 -1.26 -22.84
C ALA A 4 15.33 -0.77 -21.60
N PHE A 5 15.35 0.56 -21.40
CA PHE A 5 14.25 1.33 -20.82
C PHE A 5 13.26 1.68 -21.94
N GLN A 6 12.01 1.22 -21.83
CA GLN A 6 10.93 1.68 -22.69
C GLN A 6 10.27 2.93 -22.10
N SER A 7 10.31 3.99 -22.88
CA SER A 7 9.61 5.27 -22.72
C SER A 7 8.09 5.06 -22.55
N LEU A 8 7.53 5.51 -21.43
CA LEU A 8 6.08 5.66 -21.27
C LEU A 8 5.59 6.84 -22.11
N LYS A 9 4.70 6.57 -23.09
CA LYS A 9 3.94 7.60 -23.80
C LYS A 9 2.73 8.06 -22.98
N PRO A 10 2.21 9.29 -23.20
CA PRO A 10 1.04 9.80 -22.49
C PRO A 10 -0.23 9.01 -22.86
N LEU A 11 -1.11 8.84 -21.86
CA LEU A 11 -2.47 8.33 -22.04
C LEU A 11 -3.29 9.33 -22.86
N GLU A 12 -3.35 9.14 -24.17
CA GLU A 12 -4.42 9.66 -25.00
C GLU A 12 -5.44 8.55 -25.28
N GLU A 13 -6.71 8.93 -25.14
CA GLU A 13 -7.98 8.25 -25.40
C GLU A 13 -7.89 6.88 -26.09
N ARG A 14 -8.09 5.81 -25.31
CA ARG A 14 -8.61 4.55 -25.84
C ARG A 14 -10.12 4.50 -25.59
N VAL A 15 -10.85 4.77 -26.66
CA VAL A 15 -12.25 4.38 -26.81
C VAL A 15 -12.36 2.87 -26.59
N LEU A 16 -13.13 2.47 -25.58
CA LEU A 16 -13.45 1.06 -25.31
C LEU A 16 -14.35 0.50 -26.42
N PRO A 17 -14.09 -0.71 -26.95
CA PRO A 17 -15.08 -1.42 -27.74
C PRO A 17 -16.22 -1.90 -26.83
N ALA A 18 -17.44 -1.49 -27.15
CA ALA A 18 -18.66 -2.03 -26.59
C ALA A 18 -18.86 -3.48 -27.07
N ALA A 19 -18.34 -4.47 -26.35
CA ALA A 19 -18.62 -5.89 -26.60
C ALA A 19 -18.16 -6.82 -25.46
N VAL A 20 -18.58 -6.62 -24.21
CA VAL A 20 -18.50 -7.67 -23.15
C VAL A 20 -19.67 -7.54 -22.16
N GLU A 21 -20.91 -7.52 -22.64
CA GLU A 21 -22.10 -7.58 -21.76
C GLU A 21 -22.92 -8.88 -21.88
N GLU A 22 -22.59 -9.80 -22.80
CA GLU A 22 -23.51 -10.92 -23.09
C GLU A 22 -23.22 -12.28 -22.43
N ASN A 23 -22.17 -12.45 -21.62
CA ASN A 23 -21.83 -13.78 -21.08
C ASN A 23 -22.03 -14.01 -19.57
N VAL A 24 -22.67 -13.08 -18.86
CA VAL A 24 -23.06 -13.27 -17.42
C VAL A 24 -24.56 -13.52 -17.25
N VAL A 25 -25.37 -13.39 -18.31
CA VAL A 25 -26.85 -13.51 -18.25
C VAL A 25 -27.36 -14.97 -18.37
N SER A 26 -26.50 -15.93 -18.69
CA SER A 26 -26.93 -17.31 -18.99
C SER A 26 -27.12 -18.24 -17.77
N SER A 27 -26.82 -17.79 -16.55
CA SER A 27 -26.92 -18.63 -15.33
C SER A 27 -28.09 -18.28 -14.39
N VAL A 28 -29.00 -17.39 -14.77
CA VAL A 28 -30.14 -16.94 -13.91
C VAL A 28 -31.52 -17.37 -14.43
N ARG A 29 -31.59 -18.26 -15.44
CA ARG A 29 -32.87 -18.82 -15.92
C ARG A 29 -33.32 -20.11 -15.22
N LEU A 30 -33.24 -20.16 -13.89
CA LEU A 30 -33.76 -21.29 -13.08
C LEU A 30 -34.72 -20.84 -11.97
N ALA A 31 -35.53 -19.81 -12.22
CA ALA A 31 -36.56 -19.37 -11.27
C ALA A 31 -37.92 -19.00 -11.91
N SER A 32 -38.30 -19.61 -13.03
CA SER A 32 -39.61 -19.37 -13.68
C SER A 32 -40.62 -20.51 -13.56
N ASP A 33 -40.32 -21.62 -12.87
CA ASP A 33 -41.26 -22.76 -12.75
C ASP A 33 -41.62 -23.15 -11.31
N VAL A 34 -41.73 -22.17 -10.41
CA VAL A 34 -42.49 -22.40 -9.16
C VAL A 34 -43.98 -22.25 -9.48
N LYS A 35 -44.60 -23.37 -9.86
CA LYS A 35 -46.05 -23.56 -9.82
C LYS A 35 -46.58 -22.94 -8.53
N ALA A 36 -47.43 -21.91 -8.68
CA ALA A 36 -48.12 -21.27 -7.58
C ALA A 36 -48.82 -22.32 -6.71
N LEU A 37 -48.23 -22.63 -5.56
CA LEU A 37 -48.88 -23.35 -4.47
C LEU A 37 -50.04 -22.47 -4.02
N ARG A 38 -51.27 -22.86 -4.38
CA ARG A 38 -52.49 -22.28 -3.82
C ARG A 38 -52.53 -22.62 -2.33
N ILE A 39 -52.06 -21.69 -1.50
CA ILE A 39 -52.25 -21.74 -0.05
C ILE A 39 -53.75 -21.53 0.20
N PRO A 40 -54.45 -22.44 0.92
CA PRO A 40 -55.84 -22.26 1.30
C PRO A 40 -56.02 -20.97 2.08
N LYS A 41 -57.11 -20.22 1.80
CA LYS A 41 -57.41 -18.91 2.41
C LYS A 41 -57.57 -18.93 3.94
N ASP A 42 -57.62 -20.12 4.55
CA ASP A 42 -57.94 -20.29 5.97
C ASP A 42 -56.74 -20.74 6.82
N PHE A 43 -55.52 -20.66 6.28
CA PHE A 43 -54.31 -21.00 7.04
C PHE A 43 -53.84 -19.82 7.89
N SER A 44 -54.39 -19.65 9.09
CA SER A 44 -53.82 -18.78 10.11
C SER A 44 -52.56 -19.44 10.69
N LEU A 45 -51.39 -19.14 10.13
CA LEU A 45 -50.12 -19.56 10.71
C LEU A 45 -49.95 -18.89 12.08
N PRO A 46 -49.59 -19.65 13.13
CA PRO A 46 -49.16 -19.05 14.39
C PRO A 46 -48.03 -18.09 14.07
N SER A 47 -48.14 -16.83 14.51
CA SER A 47 -47.23 -15.72 14.23
C SER A 47 -45.80 -16.22 14.08
N LEU A 48 -45.37 -16.47 12.83
CA LEU A 48 -44.05 -16.99 12.54
C LEU A 48 -43.10 -15.89 13.01
N LYS A 49 -42.40 -16.15 14.11
CA LYS A 49 -41.34 -15.25 14.57
C LYS A 49 -40.33 -15.20 13.45
N ILE A 50 -40.32 -14.08 12.71
CA ILE A 50 -39.30 -13.81 11.70
C ILE A 50 -37.97 -13.96 12.43
N PRO A 51 -37.11 -14.90 12.03
CA PRO A 51 -35.82 -15.08 12.68
C PRO A 51 -35.07 -13.75 12.64
N LYS A 52 -34.33 -13.42 13.69
CA LYS A 52 -33.44 -12.26 13.62
C LYS A 52 -32.48 -12.46 12.43
N PRO A 53 -32.06 -11.40 11.73
CA PRO A 53 -31.19 -11.54 10.57
C PRO A 53 -29.90 -12.33 10.89
N SER A 54 -29.35 -12.16 12.09
CA SER A 54 -28.22 -12.97 12.58
C SER A 54 -28.53 -14.46 12.76
N ASP A 55 -29.75 -14.81 13.18
CA ASP A 55 -30.19 -16.21 13.32
C ASP A 55 -30.43 -16.84 11.95
N TYR A 56 -31.00 -16.09 11.01
CA TYR A 56 -31.15 -16.52 9.61
C TYR A 56 -29.80 -16.91 9.01
N LEU A 57 -28.83 -15.98 9.07
CA LEU A 57 -27.47 -16.24 8.60
C LEU A 57 -26.82 -17.44 9.30
N ARG A 58 -26.98 -17.58 10.63
CA ARG A 58 -26.41 -18.68 11.40
C ARG A 58 -27.03 -20.04 11.07
N LEU A 59 -28.28 -20.09 10.64
CA LEU A 59 -28.99 -21.33 10.32
C LEU A 59 -29.04 -21.68 8.83
N ALA A 60 -28.72 -20.73 7.94
CA ALA A 60 -28.70 -20.97 6.50
C ALA A 60 -27.75 -22.12 6.11
N SER A 61 -28.20 -23.01 5.23
CA SER A 61 -27.38 -24.09 4.67
C SER A 61 -26.33 -23.57 3.70
N ASP A 62 -26.67 -22.53 2.94
CA ASP A 62 -25.75 -21.77 2.10
C ASP A 62 -25.48 -20.41 2.77
N LYS A 63 -24.29 -20.29 3.36
CA LYS A 63 -23.87 -19.09 4.08
C LYS A 63 -23.58 -17.92 3.16
N GLU A 64 -23.07 -18.18 1.97
CA GLU A 64 -22.63 -17.17 1.03
C GLU A 64 -23.84 -16.48 0.40
N THR A 65 -24.81 -17.28 -0.07
CA THR A 65 -26.08 -16.75 -0.57
C THR A 65 -26.82 -15.96 0.52
N ALA A 66 -26.90 -16.48 1.74
CA ALA A 66 -27.58 -15.78 2.84
C ALA A 66 -26.87 -14.47 3.24
N ALA A 67 -25.53 -14.45 3.22
CA ALA A 67 -24.72 -13.25 3.44
C ALA A 67 -24.99 -12.18 2.37
N LEU A 68 -25.06 -12.59 1.10
CA LEU A 68 -25.35 -11.73 -0.03
C LEU A 68 -26.78 -11.18 0.03
N GLU A 69 -27.75 -11.99 0.43
CA GLU A 69 -29.13 -11.55 0.68
C GLU A 69 -29.16 -10.51 1.80
N LEU A 70 -28.47 -10.75 2.94
CA LEU A 70 -28.40 -9.76 4.00
C LEU A 70 -27.74 -8.45 3.52
N PHE A 71 -26.72 -8.54 2.67
CA PHE A 71 -26.05 -7.37 2.09
C PHE A 71 -27.01 -6.56 1.20
N LYS A 72 -27.83 -7.23 0.38
CA LYS A 72 -28.88 -6.61 -0.43
C LYS A 72 -29.98 -6.00 0.44
N ASP A 73 -30.42 -6.71 1.48
CA ASP A 73 -31.45 -6.25 2.42
C ASP A 73 -31.01 -5.02 3.22
N ALA A 74 -29.71 -4.96 3.54
CA ALA A 74 -29.11 -3.79 4.16
C ALA A 74 -29.02 -2.58 3.21
N LYS A 75 -29.30 -2.75 1.92
CA LYS A 75 -29.26 -1.69 0.89
C LYS A 75 -27.92 -0.96 0.83
N ILE A 76 -26.83 -1.69 1.08
CA ILE A 76 -25.47 -1.13 1.09
C ILE A 76 -25.11 -0.55 -0.28
N ALA A 77 -25.60 -1.15 -1.37
CA ALA A 77 -25.40 -0.67 -2.73
C ALA A 77 -26.05 0.70 -3.01
N ASP A 78 -27.05 1.10 -2.22
CA ASP A 78 -27.73 2.39 -2.37
C ASP A 78 -27.01 3.53 -1.63
N VAL A 79 -25.98 3.22 -0.83
CA VAL A 79 -25.23 4.20 -0.04
C VAL A 79 -24.28 4.97 -0.95
N LYS A 80 -24.62 6.24 -1.22
CA LYS A 80 -23.90 7.09 -2.19
C LYS A 80 -22.66 7.79 -1.64
N ALA A 81 -22.52 7.88 -0.32
CA ALA A 81 -21.38 8.50 0.34
C ALA A 81 -21.20 7.94 1.76
N ASP A 82 -19.95 7.88 2.21
CA ASP A 82 -19.57 7.45 3.57
C ASP A 82 -20.06 6.04 3.94
N LEU A 83 -19.78 5.06 3.07
CA LEU A 83 -20.21 3.66 3.21
C LEU A 83 -19.96 3.14 4.63
N PHE A 84 -18.76 3.35 5.18
CA PHE A 84 -18.31 2.74 6.44
C PHE A 84 -18.96 3.31 7.70
N ASN A 85 -19.46 4.54 7.64
CA ASN A 85 -20.20 5.12 8.76
C ASN A 85 -21.71 5.05 8.60
N SER A 86 -22.19 4.59 7.44
CA SER A 86 -23.61 4.47 7.13
C SER A 86 -24.36 3.58 8.14
N PRO A 87 -25.62 3.90 8.46
CA PRO A 87 -26.48 3.01 9.23
C PRO A 87 -26.57 1.60 8.63
N GLU A 88 -26.58 1.50 7.30
CA GLU A 88 -26.69 0.29 6.52
C GLU A 88 -25.52 -0.67 6.77
N ILE A 89 -24.27 -0.18 6.66
CA ILE A 89 -23.10 -1.02 6.91
C ILE A 89 -22.98 -1.40 8.38
N LYS A 90 -23.38 -0.51 9.30
CA LYS A 90 -23.36 -0.78 10.75
C LYS A 90 -24.37 -1.86 11.11
N TRP A 91 -25.56 -1.78 10.52
CA TRP A 91 -26.59 -2.78 10.70
C TRP A 91 -26.17 -4.13 10.11
N TRP A 92 -25.68 -4.13 8.88
CA TRP A 92 -25.20 -5.35 8.23
C TRP A 92 -24.05 -5.97 9.01
N SER A 93 -22.99 -5.21 9.32
CA SER A 93 -21.82 -5.71 10.04
C SER A 93 -22.19 -6.23 11.43
N THR A 94 -23.10 -5.58 12.16
CA THR A 94 -23.59 -6.08 13.46
C THR A 94 -24.30 -7.42 13.34
N ASN A 95 -25.14 -7.59 12.32
CA ASN A 95 -25.86 -8.87 12.11
C ASN A 95 -24.93 -9.95 11.56
N PHE A 96 -23.98 -9.56 10.72
CA PHE A 96 -22.96 -10.41 10.15
C PHE A 96 -22.02 -10.93 11.26
N GLU A 97 -21.50 -10.07 12.13
CA GLU A 97 -20.66 -10.43 13.27
C GLU A 97 -21.38 -11.37 14.26
N LYS A 98 -22.68 -11.19 14.46
CA LYS A 98 -23.48 -12.10 15.30
C LYS A 98 -23.69 -13.47 14.69
N ALA A 99 -23.64 -13.56 13.36
CA ALA A 99 -23.91 -14.78 12.62
C ALA A 99 -22.64 -15.54 12.23
N PHE A 100 -21.57 -14.80 11.95
CA PHE A 100 -20.31 -15.30 11.45
C PHE A 100 -19.21 -15.00 12.45
N ASP A 101 -18.36 -15.99 12.64
CA ASP A 101 -17.14 -15.81 13.40
C ASP A 101 -16.23 -14.84 12.62
N MET A 102 -16.13 -13.59 13.07
CA MET A 102 -15.28 -12.56 12.46
C MET A 102 -13.83 -13.03 12.29
N ASN A 103 -13.38 -13.95 13.15
CA ASN A 103 -12.07 -14.56 12.99
C ASN A 103 -11.98 -15.36 11.70
N LYS A 104 -13.01 -16.14 11.34
CA LYS A 104 -13.07 -16.87 10.08
C LYS A 104 -13.14 -15.94 8.87
N LEU A 105 -13.85 -14.81 8.98
CA LEU A 105 -13.87 -13.81 7.91
C LEU A 105 -12.47 -13.24 7.66
N ILE A 106 -11.78 -12.81 8.71
CA ILE A 106 -10.41 -12.29 8.61
C ILE A 106 -9.45 -13.35 8.09
N ASP A 107 -9.59 -14.61 8.53
CA ASP A 107 -8.77 -15.71 8.05
C ASP A 107 -9.05 -16.00 6.56
N SER A 108 -10.30 -15.82 6.11
CA SER A 108 -10.69 -16.05 4.70
C SER A 108 -10.07 -15.05 3.73
N ILE A 109 -9.79 -13.81 4.17
CA ILE A 109 -9.08 -12.80 3.36
C ILE A 109 -7.71 -13.36 2.98
N ALA A 110 -6.95 -13.87 3.96
CA ALA A 110 -5.64 -14.44 3.71
C ALA A 110 -5.70 -15.69 2.82
N THR A 111 -6.82 -16.42 2.78
CA THR A 111 -6.99 -17.64 1.96
C THR A 111 -7.73 -17.42 0.65
N THR A 112 -8.16 -16.19 0.33
CA THR A 112 -8.92 -15.89 -0.88
C THR A 112 -8.14 -16.38 -2.12
N ALA A 113 -8.83 -17.10 -2.99
CA ALA A 113 -8.25 -17.71 -4.18
C ALA A 113 -8.38 -16.78 -5.38
N VAL A 114 -7.36 -16.78 -6.24
CA VAL A 114 -7.45 -16.21 -7.59
C VAL A 114 -8.22 -17.22 -8.44
N VAL A 115 -9.35 -16.83 -9.01
CA VAL A 115 -10.15 -17.67 -9.90
C VAL A 115 -10.00 -17.13 -11.32
N ASP A 116 -9.49 -17.95 -12.25
CA ASP A 116 -9.27 -17.58 -13.65
C ASP A 116 -8.40 -16.32 -13.84
N GLY A 117 -7.40 -16.13 -12.99
CA GLY A 117 -6.52 -14.95 -13.02
C GLY A 117 -7.19 -13.66 -12.54
N ASN A 118 -8.45 -13.72 -12.12
CA ASN A 118 -9.21 -12.61 -11.58
C ASN A 118 -9.39 -12.79 -10.07
N ILE A 119 -9.24 -11.71 -9.33
CA ILE A 119 -9.78 -11.59 -7.98
C ILE A 119 -10.86 -10.51 -8.04
N ALA A 120 -11.99 -10.75 -7.38
CA ALA A 120 -13.00 -9.73 -7.10
C ALA A 120 -12.51 -8.74 -6.02
N CYS A 121 -11.36 -8.12 -6.28
CA CYS A 121 -10.67 -7.18 -5.40
C CYS A 121 -10.30 -5.98 -6.26
N ASP A 122 -11.26 -5.10 -6.46
CA ASP A 122 -11.03 -3.81 -7.07
C ASP A 122 -10.46 -2.82 -6.05
N ASP A 123 -10.20 -1.59 -6.51
CA ASP A 123 -9.68 -0.53 -5.65
C ASP A 123 -10.63 -0.18 -4.52
N TYR A 124 -11.93 -0.24 -4.78
CA TYR A 124 -12.94 0.04 -3.78
C TYR A 124 -12.88 -0.96 -2.62
N PHE A 125 -12.68 -2.24 -2.92
CA PHE A 125 -12.55 -3.28 -1.91
C PHE A 125 -11.27 -3.12 -1.08
N ILE A 126 -10.14 -2.78 -1.71
CA ILE A 126 -8.90 -2.49 -0.97
C ILE A 126 -9.10 -1.29 -0.04
N ASP A 127 -9.66 -0.20 -0.55
CA ASP A 127 -9.95 0.99 0.24
C ASP A 127 -10.91 0.70 1.40
N ALA A 128 -11.88 -0.17 1.17
CA ALA A 128 -12.80 -0.63 2.20
C ALA A 128 -12.10 -1.36 3.35
N LEU A 129 -11.21 -2.29 3.02
CA LEU A 129 -10.47 -3.07 4.01
C LEU A 129 -9.51 -2.19 4.82
N ILE A 130 -8.87 -1.22 4.17
CA ILE A 130 -7.98 -0.25 4.82
C ILE A 130 -8.78 0.68 5.74
N ALA A 131 -9.93 1.21 5.30
CA ALA A 131 -10.80 2.03 6.13
C ALA A 131 -11.33 1.27 7.35
N LEU A 132 -11.70 0.00 7.17
CA LEU A 132 -12.12 -0.89 8.26
C LEU A 132 -10.97 -1.10 9.26
N LEU A 133 -9.76 -1.36 8.77
CA LEU A 133 -8.58 -1.50 9.61
C LEU A 133 -8.35 -0.25 10.47
N VAL A 134 -8.32 0.93 9.84
CA VAL A 134 -8.14 2.21 10.56
C VAL A 134 -9.19 2.36 11.65
N THR A 135 -10.46 2.08 11.33
CA THR A 135 -11.56 2.13 12.30
C THR A 135 -11.32 1.18 13.47
N PHE A 136 -10.93 -0.07 13.21
CA PHE A 136 -10.67 -1.05 14.26
C PHE A 136 -9.47 -0.71 15.15
N LYS A 137 -8.47 0.03 14.65
CA LYS A 137 -7.33 0.49 15.45
C LYS A 137 -7.71 1.57 16.46
N LEU A 138 -8.71 2.40 16.13
CA LEU A 138 -9.18 3.49 16.98
C LEU A 138 -10.01 3.00 18.18
N ASP A 139 -10.73 1.88 18.05
CA ASP A 139 -11.49 1.30 19.16
C ASP A 139 -10.68 0.20 19.90
N LYS A 140 -10.43 0.43 21.19
CA LYS A 140 -9.74 -0.52 22.09
C LYS A 140 -10.35 -1.91 22.10
N ARG A 141 -11.66 -2.04 21.89
CA ARG A 141 -12.37 -3.33 21.88
C ARG A 141 -12.02 -4.16 20.65
N THR A 142 -11.70 -3.49 19.54
CA THR A 142 -11.44 -4.12 18.24
C THR A 142 -9.96 -4.23 17.89
N GLN A 143 -9.03 -3.77 18.73
CA GLN A 143 -7.59 -3.80 18.45
C GLN A 143 -7.04 -5.20 18.15
N LYS A 144 -7.57 -6.25 18.80
CA LYS A 144 -7.18 -7.64 18.49
C LYS A 144 -7.59 -8.03 17.06
N PHE A 145 -8.75 -7.55 16.59
CA PHE A 145 -9.21 -7.77 15.23
C PHE A 145 -8.40 -6.95 14.23
N ALA A 146 -8.09 -5.68 14.55
CA ALA A 146 -7.23 -4.85 13.72
C ALA A 146 -5.88 -5.52 13.44
N LYS A 147 -5.22 -6.03 14.48
CA LYS A 147 -3.94 -6.73 14.33
C LYS A 147 -4.05 -7.97 13.43
N ARG A 148 -5.10 -8.78 13.62
CA ARG A 148 -5.33 -9.95 12.76
C ARG A 148 -5.63 -9.56 11.32
N LEU A 149 -6.39 -8.49 11.12
CA LEU A 149 -6.70 -7.97 9.79
C LEU A 149 -5.42 -7.48 9.10
N GLU A 150 -4.52 -6.77 9.80
CA GLU A 150 -3.21 -6.39 9.27
C GLU A 150 -2.41 -7.61 8.80
N GLU A 151 -2.29 -8.63 9.65
CA GLU A 151 -1.57 -9.86 9.33
C GLU A 151 -2.22 -10.60 8.14
N SER A 152 -3.55 -10.61 8.04
CA SER A 152 -4.27 -11.21 6.91
C SER A 152 -4.08 -10.43 5.62
N LEU A 153 -4.14 -9.09 5.66
CA LEU A 153 -3.93 -8.23 4.50
C LEU A 153 -2.48 -8.33 3.98
N LEU A 154 -1.50 -8.47 4.87
CA LEU A 154 -0.11 -8.69 4.49
C LEU A 154 0.11 -10.06 3.83
N LYS A 155 -0.53 -11.12 4.35
CA LYS A 155 -0.51 -12.43 3.67
C LYS A 155 -1.23 -12.40 2.34
N PHE A 156 -2.30 -11.60 2.25
CA PHE A 156 -3.06 -11.42 1.02
C PHE A 156 -2.25 -10.64 -0.02
N SER A 157 -1.50 -9.61 0.36
CA SER A 157 -0.61 -8.88 -0.55
C SER A 157 0.48 -9.79 -1.15
N ALA A 158 1.14 -10.58 -0.30
CA ALA A 158 2.19 -11.51 -0.70
C ALA A 158 1.74 -12.50 -1.79
N LYS A 159 0.46 -12.90 -1.80
CA LYS A 159 -0.09 -13.80 -2.82
C LYS A 159 -0.17 -13.17 -4.20
N PHE A 160 -0.39 -11.86 -4.29
CA PHE A 160 -0.47 -11.19 -5.58
C PHE A 160 0.88 -11.19 -6.30
N TYR A 161 1.99 -11.14 -5.59
CA TYR A 161 3.32 -11.26 -6.19
C TYR A 161 3.62 -12.63 -6.79
N ALA A 162 2.92 -13.69 -6.35
CA ALA A 162 3.05 -15.02 -6.96
C ALA A 162 2.40 -15.10 -8.35
N VAL A 163 1.60 -14.09 -8.73
CA VAL A 163 0.88 -14.02 -10.00
C VAL A 163 1.22 -12.70 -10.69
N ASN A 164 2.18 -12.71 -11.62
CA ASN A 164 2.72 -11.49 -12.27
C ASN A 164 1.67 -10.46 -12.73
N SER A 165 0.50 -10.89 -13.21
CA SER A 165 -0.58 -10.00 -13.65
C SER A 165 -1.26 -9.22 -12.53
N LEU A 166 -1.03 -9.61 -11.27
CA LEU A 166 -1.66 -9.02 -10.08
C LEU A 166 -0.66 -8.26 -9.20
N ASN A 167 0.63 -8.21 -9.55
CA ASN A 167 1.66 -7.51 -8.76
C ASN A 167 1.24 -6.06 -8.41
N ALA A 168 0.68 -5.34 -9.37
CA ALA A 168 0.21 -3.96 -9.16
C ALA A 168 -0.87 -3.83 -8.06
N ILE A 169 -1.69 -4.87 -7.86
CA ILE A 169 -2.70 -4.91 -6.79
C ILE A 169 -2.03 -5.15 -5.44
N GLY A 170 -1.08 -6.10 -5.39
CA GLY A 170 -0.26 -6.37 -4.21
C GLY A 170 0.50 -5.14 -3.73
N GLU A 171 1.23 -4.48 -4.65
CA GLU A 171 1.97 -3.23 -4.39
C GLU A 171 1.06 -2.13 -3.84
N ARG A 172 -0.13 -1.98 -4.43
CA ARG A 172 -1.10 -0.96 -4.01
C ARG A 172 -1.64 -1.23 -2.60
N LEU A 173 -1.97 -2.48 -2.30
CA LEU A 173 -2.42 -2.88 -0.96
C LEU A 173 -1.32 -2.64 0.08
N GLU A 174 -0.07 -3.01 -0.22
CA GLU A 174 1.06 -2.78 0.68
C GLU A 174 1.35 -1.31 0.90
N LEU A 175 1.31 -0.51 -0.16
CA LEU A 175 1.49 0.94 -0.06
C LEU A 175 0.47 1.56 0.91
N LYS A 176 -0.79 1.11 0.86
CA LYS A 176 -1.85 1.57 1.78
C LYS A 176 -1.66 1.04 3.20
N LEU A 177 -1.18 -0.20 3.38
CA LEU A 177 -0.84 -0.73 4.72
C LEU A 177 0.31 0.06 5.36
N VAL A 178 1.37 0.32 4.59
CA VAL A 178 2.51 1.13 5.03
C VAL A 178 2.06 2.54 5.41
N ASP A 179 1.17 3.16 4.62
CA ASP A 179 0.58 4.45 4.94
C ASP A 179 -0.15 4.44 6.30
N VAL A 180 -0.96 3.42 6.57
CA VAL A 180 -1.62 3.23 7.88
C VAL A 180 -0.59 3.12 9.01
N TRP A 181 0.48 2.35 8.82
CA TRP A 181 1.51 2.15 9.85
C TRP A 181 2.29 3.42 10.16
N LEU A 182 2.70 4.16 9.13
CA LEU A 182 3.39 5.43 9.26
C LEU A 182 2.55 6.48 10.01
N ASN A 183 1.22 6.42 9.90
CA ASN A 183 0.29 7.30 10.62
C ASN A 183 -0.11 6.77 12.00
N SER A 184 0.31 5.56 12.39
CA SER A 184 -0.08 4.92 13.65
C SER A 184 0.81 5.28 14.84
N SER A 185 1.93 5.99 14.63
CA SER A 185 2.93 6.27 15.66
C SER A 185 3.56 7.65 15.47
N SER A 186 3.93 8.31 16.57
CA SER A 186 4.73 9.55 16.53
C SER A 186 6.16 9.31 16.02
N LYS A 187 6.69 8.10 16.25
CA LYS A 187 7.91 7.58 15.60
C LYS A 187 7.48 6.69 14.46
N ARG A 188 7.49 7.22 13.24
CA ARG A 188 6.78 6.61 12.11
C ARG A 188 7.44 5.30 11.68
N LEU A 189 8.78 5.24 11.72
CA LEU A 189 9.54 4.05 11.32
C LEU A 189 9.55 2.97 12.40
N ALA A 190 9.29 3.34 13.66
CA ALA A 190 9.31 2.43 14.80
C ALA A 190 8.06 1.53 14.94
N TYR A 191 7.17 1.51 13.95
CA TYR A 191 5.97 0.67 14.03
C TYR A 191 6.35 -0.83 13.90
N PRO A 192 5.98 -1.71 14.85
CA PRO A 192 6.49 -3.09 14.87
C PRO A 192 6.20 -3.90 13.60
N LEU A 193 4.99 -3.76 13.02
CA LEU A 193 4.66 -4.47 11.78
C LEU A 193 5.35 -3.86 10.56
N LEU A 194 5.60 -2.54 10.56
CA LEU A 194 6.38 -1.91 9.49
C LEU A 194 7.79 -2.49 9.47
N LYS A 195 8.44 -2.62 10.64
CA LYS A 195 9.74 -3.26 10.74
C LYS A 195 9.71 -4.72 10.28
N SER A 196 8.74 -5.50 10.76
CA SER A 196 8.62 -6.91 10.36
C SER A 196 8.37 -7.06 8.86
N TRP A 197 7.56 -6.18 8.26
CA TRP A 197 7.32 -6.14 6.81
C TRP A 197 8.60 -5.79 6.08
N TYR A 198 9.28 -4.72 6.51
CA TYR A 198 10.51 -4.24 5.90
C TYR A 198 11.59 -5.33 5.92
N ASP A 199 11.83 -5.96 7.07
CA ASP A 199 12.85 -7.02 7.24
C ASP A 199 12.53 -8.29 6.43
N SER A 200 11.25 -8.55 6.13
CA SER A 200 10.81 -9.75 5.37
C SER A 200 10.76 -9.54 3.86
N HIS A 201 10.79 -8.30 3.38
CA HIS A 201 10.80 -8.00 1.95
C HIS A 201 12.22 -8.10 1.36
N PRO A 202 12.42 -8.84 0.26
CA PRO A 202 13.73 -8.99 -0.36
C PRO A 202 14.21 -7.70 -1.03
N ASP A 203 15.50 -7.40 -0.94
CA ASP A 203 16.13 -6.21 -1.56
C ASP A 203 16.21 -6.26 -3.11
N VAL A 204 15.90 -7.42 -3.71
CA VAL A 204 16.12 -7.68 -5.13
C VAL A 204 14.86 -7.61 -5.99
N GLU A 205 13.68 -7.54 -5.37
CA GLU A 205 12.41 -7.43 -6.09
C GLU A 205 12.07 -5.96 -6.37
N LYS A 206 11.50 -5.68 -7.55
CA LYS A 206 11.05 -4.33 -7.93
C LYS A 206 9.52 -4.25 -7.79
N PRO A 207 8.99 -3.17 -7.19
CA PRO A 207 9.70 -2.10 -6.49
C PRO A 207 10.36 -2.59 -5.20
N THR A 208 11.53 -2.04 -4.85
CA THR A 208 12.22 -2.40 -3.59
C THR A 208 11.42 -1.90 -2.39
N ARG A 209 11.56 -2.57 -1.23
CA ARG A 209 10.94 -2.14 0.04
C ARG A 209 11.21 -0.66 0.38
N ASP A 210 12.41 -0.18 0.07
CA ASP A 210 12.80 1.22 0.24
C ASP A 210 11.98 2.17 -0.61
N PHE A 211 11.74 1.79 -1.87
CA PHE A 211 10.95 2.59 -2.78
C PHE A 211 9.48 2.65 -2.37
N ILE A 212 8.91 1.53 -1.91
CA ILE A 212 7.53 1.49 -1.42
C ILE A 212 7.39 2.42 -0.20
N LEU A 213 8.30 2.30 0.77
CA LEU A 213 8.28 3.13 1.98
C LEU A 213 8.47 4.62 1.67
N TYR A 214 9.44 4.94 0.81
CA TYR A 214 9.68 6.31 0.36
C TYR A 214 8.45 6.89 -0.35
N SER A 215 7.82 6.12 -1.24
CA SER A 215 6.61 6.53 -1.96
C SER A 215 5.42 6.75 -1.02
N ALA A 216 5.25 5.91 0.01
CA ALA A 216 4.22 6.09 1.03
C ALA A 216 4.38 7.43 1.75
N LEU A 217 5.61 7.76 2.18
CA LEU A 217 5.91 9.05 2.82
C LEU A 217 5.64 10.25 1.90
N LYS A 218 5.99 10.13 0.60
CA LYS A 218 5.69 11.16 -0.40
C LYS A 218 4.17 11.36 -0.58
N ASN A 219 3.41 10.27 -0.59
CA ASN A 219 1.94 10.31 -0.69
C ASN A 219 1.28 10.96 0.53
N GLN A 220 1.93 10.93 1.70
CA GLN A 220 1.52 11.68 2.89
C GLN A 220 1.86 13.17 2.82
N GLY A 221 2.38 13.65 1.68
CA GLY A 221 2.73 15.05 1.47
C GLY A 221 4.10 15.45 2.01
N LEU A 222 4.91 14.50 2.49
CA LEU A 222 6.30 14.81 2.84
C LEU A 222 7.10 15.01 1.56
N ASN A 223 7.89 16.08 1.50
CA ASN A 223 8.93 16.23 0.50
C ASN A 223 10.23 15.55 0.99
N ASP A 224 11.24 15.46 0.11
CA ASP A 224 12.50 14.77 0.43
C ASP A 224 13.15 15.37 1.68
N LEU A 225 13.05 16.69 1.86
CA LEU A 225 13.55 17.39 3.05
C LEU A 225 12.84 16.92 4.33
N GLY A 226 11.52 16.82 4.31
CA GLY A 226 10.73 16.30 5.43
C GLY A 226 11.06 14.85 5.75
N ILE A 227 11.23 14.00 4.73
CA ILE A 227 11.61 12.60 4.88
C ILE A 227 13.02 12.48 5.48
N GLY A 228 13.99 13.23 4.95
CA GLY A 228 15.37 13.23 5.45
C GLY A 228 15.46 13.65 6.92
N ARG A 229 14.76 14.73 7.31
CA ARG A 229 14.72 15.18 8.72
C ARG A 229 14.10 14.13 9.64
N MET A 230 12.94 13.58 9.26
CA MET A 230 12.29 12.52 10.02
C MET A 230 13.22 11.31 10.19
N ALA A 231 13.91 10.89 9.12
CA ALA A 231 14.84 9.77 9.19
C ALA A 231 16.04 10.06 10.10
N ILE A 232 16.59 11.28 10.10
CA ILE A 232 17.67 11.67 11.03
C ILE A 232 17.21 11.59 12.48
N ASP A 233 16.01 12.10 12.78
CA ASP A 233 15.46 12.06 14.14
C ASP A 233 15.29 10.62 14.65
N GLU A 234 15.00 9.67 13.75
CA GLU A 234 14.84 8.25 14.04
C GLU A 234 16.15 7.44 13.90
N LEU A 235 17.28 8.06 13.53
CA LEU A 235 18.55 7.35 13.30
C LEU A 235 19.21 6.85 14.59
N ASN A 236 18.98 7.56 15.69
CA ASN A 236 19.54 7.24 17.01
C ASN A 236 18.85 6.04 17.68
N ASP A 237 17.67 5.63 17.19
CA ASP A 237 16.94 4.49 17.72
C ASP A 237 17.43 3.21 16.99
N PRO A 238 18.05 2.25 17.71
CA PRO A 238 18.60 1.05 17.08
C PRO A 238 17.57 0.23 16.31
N SER A 239 16.28 0.32 16.67
CA SER A 239 15.21 -0.42 16.00
C SER A 239 14.87 0.12 14.61
N THR A 240 15.13 1.40 14.36
CA THR A 240 14.80 2.10 13.11
C THR A 240 16.02 2.55 12.32
N LYS A 241 17.23 2.45 12.90
CA LYS A 241 18.48 2.94 12.31
C LYS A 241 18.70 2.50 10.86
N GLU A 242 18.45 1.24 10.54
CA GLU A 242 18.61 0.71 9.18
C GLU A 242 17.60 1.34 8.20
N ILE A 243 16.31 1.31 8.55
CA ILE A 243 15.23 1.89 7.75
C ILE A 243 15.49 3.39 7.54
N ALA A 244 15.84 4.12 8.61
CA ALA A 244 16.20 5.53 8.57
C ALA A 244 17.38 5.80 7.63
N SER A 245 18.45 5.00 7.72
CA SER A 245 19.62 5.11 6.85
C SER A 245 19.25 4.93 5.37
N ASN A 246 18.39 3.95 5.08
CA ASN A 246 17.93 3.68 3.73
C ASN A 246 16.99 4.78 3.22
N MET A 247 16.16 5.38 4.08
CA MET A 247 15.35 6.56 3.71
C MET A 247 16.20 7.78 3.40
N ILE A 248 17.27 8.03 4.18
CA ILE A 248 18.27 9.08 3.87
C ILE A 248 18.89 8.80 2.51
N PHE A 249 19.33 7.56 2.27
CA PHE A 249 19.90 7.15 0.98
C PHE A 249 18.92 7.40 -0.18
N MET A 250 17.64 7.03 -0.03
CA MET A 250 16.61 7.28 -1.05
C MET A 250 16.43 8.78 -1.34
N CYS A 251 16.47 9.63 -0.32
CA CYS A 251 16.41 11.08 -0.51
C CYS A 251 17.61 11.60 -1.29
N LEU A 252 18.83 11.19 -0.93
CA LEU A 252 20.06 11.56 -1.64
C LEU A 252 20.04 11.07 -3.09
N MET A 253 19.61 9.83 -3.31
CA MET A 253 19.44 9.24 -4.63
C MET A 253 18.45 10.02 -5.50
N SER A 254 17.32 10.44 -4.92
CA SER A 254 16.36 11.25 -5.65
C SER A 254 16.98 12.57 -6.14
N LYS A 255 17.88 13.18 -5.36
CA LYS A 255 18.60 14.40 -5.79
C LYS A 255 19.58 14.13 -6.92
N LEU A 256 20.37 13.05 -6.83
CA LEU A 256 21.31 12.68 -7.90
C LEU A 256 20.61 12.34 -9.22
N THR A 257 19.43 11.75 -9.13
CA THR A 257 18.68 11.24 -10.29
C THR A 257 17.57 12.17 -10.78
N THR A 258 17.42 13.34 -10.16
CA THR A 258 16.43 14.33 -10.62
C THR A 258 16.81 14.77 -12.04
N PRO A 259 15.93 14.62 -13.05
CA PRO A 259 16.24 15.03 -14.40
C PRO A 259 16.53 16.54 -14.46
N VAL A 260 17.59 16.91 -15.16
CA VAL A 260 17.86 18.33 -15.45
C VAL A 260 16.86 18.78 -16.52
N PRO A 261 16.15 19.91 -16.30
CA PRO A 261 15.26 20.46 -17.33
C PRO A 261 15.98 20.55 -18.68
N HIS A 262 15.34 20.07 -19.74
CA HIS A 262 15.84 20.07 -21.13
C HIS A 262 16.95 19.05 -21.47
N LYS A 263 17.23 18.05 -20.61
CA LYS A 263 18.15 16.95 -20.92
C LYS A 263 17.56 15.59 -20.53
N THR A 264 16.75 15.01 -21.42
CA THR A 264 16.04 13.73 -21.15
C THR A 264 16.88 12.47 -21.37
N ASP A 265 18.04 12.59 -22.02
CA ASP A 265 18.78 11.43 -22.54
C ASP A 265 20.14 11.20 -21.84
N LEU A 266 20.31 11.72 -20.61
CA LEU A 266 21.53 11.51 -19.84
C LEU A 266 21.53 10.12 -19.20
N ASP A 267 22.68 9.44 -19.21
CA ASP A 267 22.87 8.26 -18.36
C ASP A 267 22.94 8.64 -16.87
N MET A 268 22.79 7.64 -16.00
CA MET A 268 22.75 7.84 -14.54
C MET A 268 24.04 8.48 -13.99
N HIS A 269 25.20 8.17 -14.58
CA HIS A 269 26.48 8.77 -14.18
C HIS A 269 26.50 10.27 -14.51
N SER A 270 26.05 10.64 -15.70
CA SER A 270 25.95 12.03 -16.15
C SER A 270 24.91 12.83 -15.35
N MET A 271 23.78 12.21 -14.99
CA MET A 271 22.80 12.82 -14.07
C MET A 271 23.42 13.09 -12.70
N ALA A 272 24.04 12.07 -12.10
CA ALA A 272 24.68 12.20 -10.79
C ALA A 272 25.76 13.29 -10.80
N LYS A 273 26.61 13.33 -11.83
CA LYS A 273 27.67 14.33 -12.00
C LYS A 273 27.13 15.77 -12.09
N ASN A 274 25.96 15.98 -12.70
CA ASN A 274 25.36 17.32 -12.81
C ASN A 274 24.59 17.75 -11.55
N ASN A 275 24.25 16.81 -10.68
CA ASN A 275 23.40 17.05 -9.51
C ASN A 275 24.15 17.00 -8.17
N VAL A 276 25.49 16.92 -8.19
CA VAL A 276 26.32 16.88 -6.97
C VAL A 276 26.04 18.10 -6.08
N GLU A 277 26.07 19.32 -6.63
CA GLU A 277 25.84 20.55 -5.86
C GLU A 277 24.48 20.53 -5.14
N GLY A 278 23.41 20.18 -5.85
CA GLY A 278 22.07 20.09 -5.26
C GLY A 278 21.96 19.00 -4.18
N LEU A 279 22.72 17.90 -4.28
CA LEU A 279 22.81 16.92 -3.21
C LEU A 279 23.56 17.49 -2.00
N LEU A 280 24.66 18.22 -2.20
CA LEU A 280 25.44 18.81 -1.10
C LEU A 280 24.63 19.88 -0.36
N GLU A 281 23.94 20.77 -1.08
CA GLU A 281 23.02 21.74 -0.50
C GLU A 281 21.92 21.06 0.32
N TYR A 282 21.34 19.98 -0.22
CA TYR A 282 20.34 19.19 0.49
C TYR A 282 20.92 18.59 1.78
N ALA A 283 22.08 17.92 1.69
CA ALA A 283 22.73 17.27 2.83
C ALA A 283 23.14 18.28 3.91
N GLU A 284 23.60 19.47 3.52
CA GLU A 284 23.89 20.58 4.43
C GLU A 284 22.60 21.07 5.12
N THR A 285 21.51 21.23 4.37
CA THR A 285 20.21 21.70 4.89
C THR A 285 19.61 20.78 5.98
N ILE A 286 19.93 19.50 5.94
CA ILE A 286 19.52 18.53 6.97
C ILE A 286 20.67 18.08 7.88
N ASN A 287 21.84 18.74 7.81
CA ASN A 287 23.00 18.47 8.64
C ASN A 287 23.41 16.98 8.64
N LEU A 288 23.49 16.37 7.45
CA LEU A 288 23.94 14.99 7.30
C LEU A 288 25.44 14.83 7.54
N ASP A 289 25.79 13.71 8.15
CA ASP A 289 27.18 13.29 8.30
C ASP A 289 27.78 12.93 6.93
N ILE A 290 28.89 13.61 6.60
CA ILE A 290 29.57 13.49 5.32
C ILE A 290 30.17 12.09 5.13
N ASP A 291 30.77 11.55 6.17
CA ASP A 291 31.49 10.27 6.13
C ASP A 291 30.52 9.09 6.11
N VAL A 292 29.38 9.22 6.79
CA VAL A 292 28.38 8.15 6.92
C VAL A 292 27.44 8.08 5.71
N PHE A 293 26.97 9.23 5.20
CA PHE A 293 25.90 9.24 4.18
C PHE A 293 26.32 9.86 2.86
N VAL A 294 26.96 11.03 2.88
CA VAL A 294 27.19 11.83 1.66
C VAL A 294 28.23 11.18 0.76
N LEU A 295 29.45 10.95 1.27
CA LEU A 295 30.54 10.37 0.49
C LEU A 295 30.24 8.95 0.00
N PRO A 296 29.72 8.02 0.83
CA PRO A 296 29.34 6.69 0.35
C PRO A 296 28.30 6.73 -0.76
N THR A 297 27.35 7.67 -0.71
CA THR A 297 26.33 7.81 -1.77
C THR A 297 26.94 8.33 -3.07
N LEU A 298 27.79 9.35 -3.01
CA LEU A 298 28.47 9.89 -4.20
C LEU A 298 29.39 8.84 -4.85
N ARG A 299 30.17 8.12 -4.05
CA ARG A 299 31.10 7.06 -4.51
C ARG A 299 30.43 5.86 -5.16
N ARG A 300 29.11 5.68 -4.98
CA ARG A 300 28.35 4.65 -5.73
C ARG A 300 28.23 4.99 -7.22
N PHE A 301 28.38 6.25 -7.62
CA PHE A 301 28.13 6.71 -8.99
C PHE A 301 29.31 7.46 -9.62
N LEU A 302 30.17 8.07 -8.81
CA LEU A 302 31.22 8.97 -9.24
C LEU A 302 32.57 8.52 -8.66
N SER A 303 33.65 8.77 -9.40
CA SER A 303 35.00 8.65 -8.85
C SER A 303 35.29 9.81 -7.88
N ASP A 304 36.28 9.66 -7.01
CA ASP A 304 36.73 10.75 -6.14
C ASP A 304 37.20 11.97 -6.95
N GLU A 305 37.78 11.76 -8.14
CA GLU A 305 38.17 12.81 -9.08
C GLU A 305 36.95 13.57 -9.63
N ASP A 306 35.89 12.86 -10.02
CA ASP A 306 34.65 13.47 -10.48
C ASP A 306 33.97 14.27 -9.36
N ILE A 307 33.96 13.74 -8.13
CA ILE A 307 33.42 14.43 -6.96
C ILE A 307 34.21 15.71 -6.70
N LEU A 308 35.55 15.64 -6.68
CA LEU A 308 36.41 16.80 -6.47
C LEU A 308 36.18 17.87 -7.53
N SER A 309 36.06 17.49 -8.82
CA SER A 309 35.80 18.42 -9.92
C SER A 309 34.46 19.16 -9.82
N LYS A 310 33.55 18.69 -8.95
CA LYS A 310 32.24 19.30 -8.67
C LYS A 310 32.17 19.98 -7.32
N CYS A 311 33.20 19.85 -6.49
CA CYS A 311 33.30 20.51 -5.19
C CYS A 311 34.01 21.87 -5.26
N ASP A 312 34.13 22.48 -6.45
CA ASP A 312 34.76 23.81 -6.62
C ASP A 312 33.91 24.96 -6.05
N SER A 313 32.70 24.67 -5.59
CA SER A 313 31.80 25.65 -4.96
C SER A 313 32.26 26.06 -3.56
N PHE A 314 31.86 27.26 -3.12
CA PHE A 314 32.18 27.78 -1.79
C PHE A 314 31.29 27.23 -0.65
N SER A 315 30.54 26.15 -0.87
CA SER A 315 29.73 25.57 0.24
C SER A 315 30.63 24.91 1.29
N LEU A 316 30.23 24.99 2.55
CA LEU A 316 30.98 24.40 3.66
C LEU A 316 31.14 22.88 3.44
N MET A 317 30.10 22.22 2.94
CA MET A 317 30.14 20.79 2.66
C MET A 317 31.11 20.44 1.53
N SER A 318 31.23 21.28 0.49
CA SER A 318 32.22 21.08 -0.59
C SER A 318 33.65 21.14 -0.06
N LEU A 319 33.95 22.13 0.79
CA LEU A 319 35.27 22.27 1.43
C LEU A 319 35.61 21.06 2.33
N LEU A 320 34.64 20.59 3.12
CA LEU A 320 34.82 19.42 3.98
C LEU A 320 35.07 18.16 3.16
N ILE A 321 34.35 17.96 2.06
CA ILE A 321 34.59 16.84 1.13
C ILE A 321 36.00 16.93 0.52
N GLN A 322 36.41 18.10 0.04
CA GLN A 322 37.77 18.30 -0.50
C GLN A 322 38.85 17.96 0.53
N GLN A 323 38.68 18.37 1.79
CA GLN A 323 39.61 18.03 2.86
C GLN A 323 39.69 16.52 3.10
N LYS A 324 38.54 15.83 3.09
CA LYS A 324 38.44 14.39 3.32
C LYS A 324 39.04 13.57 2.19
N LEU A 325 38.82 13.98 0.93
CA LEU A 325 39.33 13.26 -0.25
C LEU A 325 40.82 13.52 -0.51
N ASN A 326 41.34 14.69 -0.14
CA ASN A 326 42.77 15.01 -0.29
C ASN A 326 43.64 14.58 0.90
N ALA A 327 43.03 14.07 1.98
CA ALA A 327 43.80 13.54 3.10
C ALA A 327 44.59 12.29 2.66
N PRO A 328 45.89 12.19 2.98
CA PRO A 328 46.66 11.00 2.66
C PRO A 328 45.99 9.78 3.31
N LEU A 329 45.76 8.72 2.52
CA LEU A 329 45.24 7.45 3.01
C LEU A 329 46.16 6.96 4.14
N GLN A 330 45.66 7.00 5.37
CA GLN A 330 46.37 6.52 6.56
C GLN A 330 46.27 5.00 6.70
#